data_AF-A0ABD6DUB4-F1
#
_entry.id   AF-A0ABD6DUB4-F1
#
_cell.length_a   1.000
_cell.length_b   1.000
_cell.length_c   1.000
_cell.angle_alpha   90.00
_cell.angle_beta   90.00
_cell.angle_gamma   90.00
#
_symmetry.space_group_name_H-M   'P 1'
#
loop_
_entity.id
_entity.type
_entity.pdbx_description
1 polymer ?
#
loop_
_entity_poly.entity_id
_entity_poly.type
_entity_poly.pdbx_seq_one_letter_code
_entity_poly.pdbx_strand_id
1 'polypeptide(L)'
;MVSRSPNRDYFKKGEFRFLYGAALAHGTVKHYNACEPDERDELKAHLAQRLEKAKEQVGPEDFQKANSMKMPSIVSVSLDCGPRPVEVGRAKVDWVNFEDNTLDIPREESSKNEDNWKCVLSNKSVRALRTWLDERSSYEVYNGRDEL
;
A
#
# COMPACT_ATOMS: atom_id res chain seq x y z
N MET A 1 -3.82 44.32 5.30
CA MET A 1 -3.96 42.95 4.74
C MET A 1 -3.48 41.97 5.80
N VAL A 2 -4.39 41.19 6.39
CA VAL A 2 -3.99 40.10 7.29
C VAL A 2 -3.58 38.93 6.41
N SER A 3 -2.30 38.60 6.40
CA SER A 3 -1.78 37.36 5.82
C SER A 3 -2.39 36.19 6.58
N ARG A 4 -3.46 35.59 6.05
CA ARG A 4 -3.86 34.24 6.44
C ARG A 4 -2.79 33.30 5.91
N SER A 5 -1.79 32.97 6.73
CA SER A 5 -1.12 31.68 6.55
C SER A 5 -2.22 30.62 6.64
N PRO A 6 -2.48 29.81 5.60
CA PRO A 6 -3.41 28.72 5.76
C PRO A 6 -2.84 27.82 6.85
N ASN A 7 -3.55 27.70 7.97
CA ASN A 7 -3.22 26.76 9.03
C ASN A 7 -3.47 25.37 8.46
N ARG A 8 -2.54 24.90 7.63
CA ARG A 8 -2.62 23.59 6.98
C ARG A 8 -2.36 22.57 8.07
N ASP A 9 -3.37 21.77 8.36
CA ASP A 9 -3.24 20.65 9.26
C ASP A 9 -2.54 19.51 8.49
N TYR A 10 -1.28 19.27 8.85
CA TYR A 10 -0.47 18.21 8.28
C TYR A 10 -0.06 17.24 9.39
N PHE A 11 0.01 15.96 9.04
CA PHE A 11 0.48 14.93 9.96
C PHE A 11 1.90 15.23 10.45
N LYS A 12 2.09 15.14 11.75
CA LYS A 12 3.37 15.23 12.44
C LYS A 12 3.95 13.83 12.61
N LYS A 13 5.26 13.76 12.84
CA LYS A 13 6.00 12.49 13.00
C LYS A 13 5.39 11.54 14.04
N GLY A 14 4.83 12.07 15.14
CA GLY A 14 4.16 11.27 16.16
C GLY A 14 2.87 10.60 15.66
N GLU A 15 2.21 11.20 14.67
CA GLU A 15 0.94 10.74 14.12
C GLU A 15 1.11 9.69 13.01
N PHE A 16 2.32 9.58 12.45
CA PHE A 16 2.64 8.63 11.39
C PHE A 16 2.40 7.18 11.82
N ARG A 17 2.58 6.86 13.11
CA ARG A 17 2.27 5.53 13.66
C ARG A 17 0.78 5.23 13.52
N PHE A 18 -0.10 6.17 13.85
CA PHE A 18 -1.54 5.98 13.77
C PHE A 18 -1.99 5.89 12.31
N LEU A 19 -1.43 6.72 11.42
CA LEU A 19 -1.73 6.64 9.99
C LEU A 19 -1.33 5.28 9.40
N TYR A 20 -0.14 4.79 9.71
CA TYR A 20 0.30 3.46 9.25
C TYR A 20 -0.53 2.33 9.88
N GLY A 21 -0.91 2.45 11.16
CA GLY A 21 -1.80 1.49 11.81
C GLY A 21 -3.18 1.43 11.16
N ALA A 22 -3.74 2.58 10.79
CA ALA A 22 -5.00 2.65 10.04
C ALA A 22 -4.86 2.01 8.65
N ALA A 23 -3.73 2.20 7.97
CA ALA A 23 -3.46 1.55 6.68
C ALA A 23 -3.40 0.02 6.80
N LEU A 24 -2.80 -0.51 7.88
CA LEU A 24 -2.77 -1.96 8.15
C LEU A 24 -4.15 -2.54 8.48
N ALA A 25 -5.01 -1.75 9.13
CA ALA A 25 -6.36 -2.19 9.48
C ALA A 25 -7.35 -2.06 8.30
N HIS A 26 -7.03 -1.25 7.29
CA HIS A 26 -7.94 -0.92 6.21
C HIS A 26 -8.27 -2.16 5.34
N GLY A 27 -9.49 -2.66 5.50
CA GLY A 27 -9.99 -3.83 4.76
C GLY A 27 -9.44 -5.17 5.27
N THR A 28 -8.71 -5.19 6.38
CA THR A 28 -8.19 -6.41 6.98
C THR A 28 -9.30 -7.16 7.70
N VAL A 29 -9.38 -8.47 7.47
CA VAL A 29 -10.27 -9.41 8.15
C VAL A 29 -9.46 -10.41 8.96
N LYS A 30 -10.10 -11.07 9.94
CA LYS A 30 -9.46 -12.18 10.66
C LYS A 30 -9.04 -13.28 9.69
N HIS A 31 -7.98 -14.01 10.03
CA HIS A 31 -7.55 -15.15 9.22
C HIS A 31 -8.64 -16.23 9.16
N TYR A 32 -8.83 -16.88 8.01
CA TYR A 32 -9.92 -17.85 7.76
C TYR A 32 -10.03 -18.93 8.85
N ASN A 33 -8.88 -19.50 9.25
CA ASN A 33 -8.79 -20.55 10.28
C ASN A 33 -8.87 -20.03 11.73
N ALA A 34 -8.87 -18.72 11.94
CA ALA A 34 -8.96 -18.08 13.26
C ALA A 34 -10.38 -17.53 13.54
N CYS A 35 -11.33 -17.80 12.65
CA CYS A 35 -12.74 -17.42 12.80
C CYS A 35 -13.57 -18.63 13.22
N GLU A 36 -14.49 -18.40 14.16
CA GLU A 36 -15.59 -19.33 14.44
C GLU A 36 -16.51 -19.48 13.20
N PRO A 37 -17.29 -20.57 13.09
CA PRO A 37 -18.12 -20.82 11.90
C PRO A 37 -19.04 -19.66 11.51
N ASP A 38 -19.77 -19.09 12.47
CA ASP A 38 -20.71 -17.98 12.23
C ASP A 38 -19.98 -16.69 11.84
N GLU A 39 -18.88 -16.36 12.54
CA GLU A 39 -18.03 -15.22 12.21
C GLU A 39 -17.44 -15.35 10.79
N ARG A 40 -17.02 -16.56 10.42
CA ARG A 40 -16.50 -16.83 9.07
C ARG A 40 -17.59 -16.62 8.02
N ASP A 41 -18.83 -17.01 8.30
CA ASP A 41 -19.96 -16.85 7.39
C ASP A 41 -20.28 -15.36 7.13
N GLU A 42 -20.25 -14.54 8.18
CA GLU A 42 -20.39 -13.09 8.08
C GLU A 42 -19.26 -12.44 7.26
N LEU A 43 -18.01 -12.81 7.55
CA LEU A 43 -16.85 -12.31 6.80
C LEU A 43 -16.90 -12.74 5.34
N LYS A 44 -17.36 -13.96 5.04
CA LYS A 44 -17.59 -14.41 3.66
C LYS A 44 -18.61 -13.53 2.95
N ALA A 45 -19.70 -13.14 3.61
CA ALA A 45 -20.69 -12.24 3.01
C ALA A 45 -20.12 -10.84 2.74
N HIS A 46 -19.33 -10.30 3.68
CA HIS A 46 -18.64 -9.01 3.49
C HIS A 46 -17.64 -9.06 2.32
N LEU A 47 -16.81 -10.10 2.25
CA LEU A 47 -15.84 -10.27 1.17
C LEU A 47 -16.50 -10.55 -0.18
N ALA A 48 -17.63 -11.27 -0.20
CA ALA A 48 -18.40 -11.51 -1.42
C ALA A 48 -18.82 -10.20 -2.10
N GLN A 49 -19.34 -9.25 -1.32
CA GLN A 49 -19.71 -7.91 -1.81
C GLN A 49 -18.49 -7.15 -2.32
N ARG A 50 -17.41 -7.14 -1.53
CA ARG A 50 -16.17 -6.42 -1.86
C ARG A 50 -15.45 -6.96 -3.10
N LEU A 51 -15.47 -8.28 -3.30
CA LEU A 51 -14.81 -8.96 -4.41
C LEU A 51 -15.75 -9.24 -5.59
N GLU A 52 -16.99 -8.76 -5.52
CA GLU A 52 -18.03 -8.92 -6.54
C GLU A 52 -18.20 -10.39 -7.00
N LYS A 53 -18.27 -11.31 -6.03
CA LYS A 53 -18.39 -12.75 -6.30
C LYS A 53 -19.39 -13.44 -5.39
N ALA A 54 -19.84 -14.63 -5.77
CA ALA A 54 -20.77 -15.41 -4.96
C ALA A 54 -20.15 -15.77 -3.59
N LYS A 55 -20.93 -15.72 -2.51
CA LYS A 55 -20.48 -16.00 -1.13
C LYS A 55 -19.90 -17.41 -0.99
N GLU A 56 -20.49 -18.36 -1.71
CA GLU A 56 -20.08 -19.76 -1.74
C GLU A 56 -18.68 -19.92 -2.34
N GLN A 57 -18.30 -19.02 -3.25
CA GLN A 57 -16.97 -18.99 -3.90
C GLN A 57 -15.92 -18.23 -3.08
N VAL A 58 -16.26 -17.67 -1.91
CA VAL A 58 -15.29 -17.04 -1.01
C VAL A 58 -14.60 -18.12 -0.17
N GLY A 59 -13.27 -18.20 -0.28
CA GLY A 59 -12.43 -19.20 0.38
C GLY A 59 -11.24 -18.59 1.11
N PRO A 60 -10.33 -19.44 1.63
CA PRO A 60 -9.16 -18.99 2.39
C PRO A 60 -8.27 -17.99 1.65
N GLU A 61 -8.08 -18.17 0.33
CA GLU A 61 -7.29 -17.25 -0.48
C GLU A 61 -7.86 -15.84 -0.50
N ASP A 62 -9.18 -15.67 -0.47
CA ASP A 62 -9.81 -14.35 -0.47
C ASP A 62 -9.61 -13.62 0.85
N PHE A 63 -9.59 -14.36 1.95
CA PHE A 63 -9.27 -13.82 3.27
C PHE A 63 -7.81 -13.36 3.31
N GLN A 64 -6.91 -14.14 2.69
CA GLN A 64 -5.51 -13.74 2.57
C GLN A 64 -5.35 -12.50 1.68
N LYS A 65 -5.98 -12.47 0.50
CA LYS A 65 -5.98 -11.32 -0.42
C LYS A 65 -6.65 -10.08 0.18
N ALA A 66 -7.63 -10.27 1.07
CA ALA A 66 -8.28 -9.17 1.76
C ALA A 66 -7.30 -8.38 2.63
N ASN A 67 -6.31 -9.07 3.21
CA ASN A 67 -5.30 -8.55 4.12
C ASN A 67 -4.06 -8.04 3.36
N SER A 68 -4.30 -7.24 2.33
CA SER A 68 -3.29 -6.77 1.38
C SER A 68 -2.30 -5.77 1.96
N MET A 69 -1.04 -5.88 1.56
CA MET A 69 0.02 -4.90 1.88
C MET A 69 0.10 -3.73 0.88
N LYS A 70 -0.81 -3.65 -0.10
CA LYS A 70 -0.86 -2.53 -1.07
C LYS A 70 -1.03 -1.18 -0.39
N MET A 71 -2.06 -1.00 0.42
CA MET A 71 -2.31 0.28 1.11
C MET A 71 -1.24 0.59 2.17
N PRO A 72 -0.81 -0.36 3.03
CA PRO A 72 0.31 -0.16 3.93
C PRO A 72 1.60 0.27 3.22
N SER A 73 1.96 -0.36 2.10
CA SER A 73 3.18 -0.02 1.36
C SER A 73 3.12 1.41 0.82
N ILE A 74 2.04 1.79 0.13
CA ILE A 74 1.81 3.16 -0.38
C ILE A 74 1.94 4.18 0.75
N VAL A 75 1.25 3.97 1.88
CA VAL A 75 1.29 4.91 3.01
C VAL A 75 2.69 4.97 3.62
N SER A 76 3.37 3.84 3.80
CA SER A 76 4.71 3.81 4.40
C SER A 76 5.76 4.53 3.53
N VAL A 77 5.75 4.29 2.22
CA VAL A 77 6.62 4.98 1.27
C VAL A 77 6.28 6.47 1.21
N SER A 78 4.98 6.81 1.27
CA SER A 78 4.57 8.21 1.30
C SER A 78 5.05 8.96 2.53
N LEU A 79 5.11 8.27 3.68
CA LEU A 79 5.64 8.85 4.92
C LEU A 79 7.16 8.99 4.90
N ASP A 80 7.88 8.15 4.16
CA ASP A 80 9.35 8.18 4.06
C ASP A 80 9.83 9.19 3.00
N CYS A 81 9.19 9.20 1.83
CA CYS A 81 9.69 9.91 0.65
C CYS A 81 8.76 11.03 0.18
N GLY A 82 7.47 10.99 0.50
CA GLY A 82 6.49 11.98 0.05
C GLY A 82 6.38 12.12 -1.48
N PRO A 83 6.30 11.02 -2.26
CA PRO A 83 6.11 11.10 -3.69
C PRO A 83 4.79 11.79 -4.00
N ARG A 84 4.74 12.50 -5.12
CA ARG A 84 3.50 13.15 -5.58
C ARG A 84 2.50 12.09 -6.04
N PRO A 85 1.19 12.36 -5.99
CA PRO A 85 0.18 11.38 -6.42
C PRO A 85 0.40 10.82 -7.83
N VAL A 86 0.90 11.65 -8.76
CA VAL A 86 1.25 11.20 -10.12
C VAL A 86 2.44 10.25 -10.13
N GLU A 87 3.43 10.45 -9.26
CA GLU A 87 4.60 9.56 -9.13
C GLU A 87 4.19 8.23 -8.50
N VAL A 88 3.25 8.24 -7.54
CA VAL A 88 2.64 7.00 -7.01
C VAL A 88 1.91 6.24 -8.12
N GLY A 89 1.14 6.93 -8.97
CA GLY A 89 0.42 6.31 -10.08
C GLY A 89 1.30 5.78 -11.21
N ARG A 90 2.56 6.21 -11.30
CA ARG A 90 3.54 5.77 -12.30
C ARG A 90 4.63 4.87 -11.72
N ALA A 91 4.61 4.63 -10.41
CA ALA A 91 5.68 3.92 -9.74
C ALA A 91 5.89 2.54 -10.36
N LYS A 92 7.17 2.21 -10.58
CA LYS A 92 7.60 0.95 -11.14
C LYS A 92 8.44 0.18 -10.14
N VAL A 93 8.49 -1.15 -10.29
CA VAL A 93 9.29 -2.01 -9.42
C VAL A 93 10.77 -1.65 -9.44
N ASP A 94 11.30 -1.29 -10.61
CA ASP A 94 12.72 -0.96 -10.81
C ASP A 94 13.14 0.36 -10.14
N TRP A 95 12.19 1.21 -9.76
CA TRP A 95 12.47 2.39 -8.95
C TRP A 95 12.86 2.01 -7.52
N VAL A 96 12.54 0.80 -7.05
CA VAL A 96 12.88 0.35 -5.70
C VAL A 96 14.19 -0.42 -5.72
N ASN A 97 15.26 0.22 -5.26
CA ASN A 97 16.52 -0.44 -4.99
C ASN A 97 16.48 -1.08 -3.59
N PHE A 98 16.22 -2.38 -3.58
CA PHE A 98 16.11 -3.20 -2.39
C PHE A 98 17.44 -3.56 -1.72
N GLU A 99 18.57 -3.34 -2.39
CA GLU A 99 19.91 -3.56 -1.83
C GLU A 99 20.30 -2.36 -0.96
N ASP A 100 20.10 -1.16 -1.50
CA ASP A 100 20.41 0.10 -0.83
C ASP A 100 19.24 0.66 0.01
N ASN A 101 18.07 0.01 -0.04
CA ASN A 101 16.81 0.48 0.55
C ASN A 101 16.48 1.91 0.10
N THR A 102 16.43 2.13 -1.20
CA THR A 102 16.16 3.46 -1.76
C THR A 102 15.06 3.43 -2.82
N LEU A 103 14.30 4.52 -2.91
CA LEU A 103 13.39 4.81 -3.99
C LEU A 103 14.09 5.79 -4.94
N ASP A 104 14.38 5.33 -6.14
CA ASP A 104 15.16 6.01 -7.17
C ASP A 104 14.20 6.39 -8.32
N ILE A 105 13.65 7.60 -8.27
CA ILE A 105 12.71 8.10 -9.30
C ILE A 105 13.54 8.74 -10.45
N PRO A 106 13.45 8.20 -11.69
CA PRO A 106 14.13 8.77 -12.85
C PRO A 106 13.69 10.20 -13.15
N ARG A 107 14.58 11.01 -13.72
CA ARG A 107 14.28 12.40 -14.12
C ARG A 107 13.07 12.48 -15.05
N GLU A 108 12.98 11.60 -16.03
CA GLU A 108 11.90 11.58 -17.03
C GLU A 108 10.52 11.36 -16.41
N GLU A 109 10.49 10.73 -15.24
CA GLU A 109 9.29 10.41 -14.48
C GLU A 109 9.06 11.36 -13.30
N SER A 110 10.02 12.27 -13.05
CA SER A 110 9.85 13.32 -12.06
C SER A 110 8.95 14.41 -12.60
N SER A 111 7.82 14.62 -11.91
CA SER A 111 6.82 15.58 -12.39
C SER A 111 7.21 17.06 -12.25
N LYS A 112 8.29 17.37 -11.50
CA LYS A 112 8.78 18.76 -11.32
C LYS A 112 10.29 18.90 -11.03
N ASN A 113 11.06 17.82 -10.97
CA ASN A 113 12.49 17.95 -10.68
C ASN A 113 13.29 17.84 -11.98
N GLU A 114 14.35 18.64 -12.08
CA GLU A 114 15.29 18.60 -13.19
C GLU A 114 16.37 17.50 -13.00
N ASP A 115 16.33 16.72 -11.92
CA ASP A 115 17.33 15.70 -11.59
C ASP A 115 16.70 14.42 -11.02
N ASN A 116 17.47 13.33 -11.06
CA ASN A 116 17.10 12.06 -10.42
C ASN A 116 16.89 12.25 -8.92
N TRP A 117 15.81 11.67 -8.39
CA TRP A 117 15.48 11.79 -6.98
C TRP A 117 15.65 10.45 -6.27
N LYS A 118 16.64 10.40 -5.37
CA LYS A 118 16.96 9.24 -4.54
C LYS A 118 16.53 9.50 -3.10
N CYS A 119 15.63 8.67 -2.58
CA CYS A 119 15.16 8.73 -1.19
C CYS A 119 15.46 7.44 -0.44
N VAL A 120 15.90 7.55 0.81
CA VAL A 120 16.07 6.38 1.68
C VAL A 120 14.71 5.89 2.17
N LEU A 121 14.50 4.59 2.07
CA LEU A 121 13.35 3.87 2.60
C LEU A 121 13.68 3.30 3.97
N SER A 122 12.73 3.40 4.89
CA SER A 122 12.84 2.71 6.17
C SER A 122 12.71 1.19 5.99
N ASN A 123 13.28 0.42 6.92
CA ASN A 123 13.10 -1.04 6.97
C ASN A 123 11.61 -1.45 6.97
N LYS A 124 10.74 -0.61 7.51
CA LYS A 124 9.28 -0.82 7.51
C LYS A 124 8.72 -0.76 6.08
N SER A 125 9.06 0.28 5.33
CA SER A 125 8.60 0.45 3.94
C SER A 125 9.18 -0.62 3.03
N VAL A 126 10.44 -1.00 3.22
CA VAL A 126 11.06 -2.12 2.49
C VAL A 126 10.32 -3.43 2.74
N ARG A 127 9.99 -3.75 4.00
CA ARG A 127 9.22 -4.96 4.33
C ARG A 127 7.83 -4.91 3.70
N ALA A 128 7.13 -3.79 3.82
CA ALA A 128 5.79 -3.62 3.25
C ALA A 128 5.80 -3.78 1.73
N LEU A 129 6.79 -3.20 1.04
CA LEU A 129 6.97 -3.35 -0.40
C LEU A 129 7.29 -4.79 -0.80
N ARG A 130 8.22 -5.47 -0.09
CA ARG A 130 8.53 -6.88 -0.39
C ARG A 130 7.31 -7.79 -0.23
N THR A 131 6.54 -7.61 0.84
CA THR A 131 5.32 -8.39 1.04
C THR A 131 4.27 -8.07 -0.03
N TRP A 132 4.12 -6.80 -0.40
CA TRP A 132 3.22 -6.42 -1.50
C TRP A 132 3.66 -7.00 -2.84
N LEU A 133 4.96 -6.99 -3.15
CA LEU A 133 5.51 -7.58 -4.39
C LEU A 133 5.27 -9.10 -4.46
N ASP A 134 5.49 -9.80 -3.34
CA ASP A 134 5.18 -11.22 -3.21
C ASP A 134 3.69 -11.49 -3.42
N GLU A 135 2.84 -10.73 -2.73
CA GLU A 135 1.37 -10.82 -2.85
C GLU A 135 0.89 -10.57 -4.28
N ARG A 136 1.30 -9.46 -4.92
CA ARG A 136 0.85 -9.12 -6.27
C ARG A 136 1.35 -10.09 -7.33
N SER A 137 2.44 -10.84 -7.07
CA SER A 137 2.93 -11.86 -8.01
C SER A 137 1.91 -12.99 -8.21
N SER A 138 1.02 -13.19 -7.24
CA SER A 138 -0.08 -14.17 -7.33
C SER A 138 -1.31 -13.64 -8.09
N TYR A 139 -1.30 -12.38 -8.52
CA TYR A 139 -2.47 -11.73 -9.12
C TYR A 139 -2.30 -11.64 -10.63
N GLU A 140 -3.16 -12.34 -11.38
CA GLU A 140 -3.09 -12.41 -12.84
C GLU A 140 -3.10 -11.03 -13.52
N VAL A 141 -3.80 -10.05 -12.94
CA VAL A 141 -3.88 -8.67 -13.46
C VAL A 141 -2.51 -7.95 -13.50
N TYR A 142 -1.51 -8.48 -12.80
CA TYR A 142 -0.14 -7.97 -12.74
C TYR A 142 0.86 -8.84 -13.53
N ASN A 143 0.41 -9.85 -14.26
CA ASN A 143 1.28 -10.67 -15.10
C ASN A 143 1.93 -9.83 -16.22
N GLY A 144 3.26 -9.89 -16.33
CA GLY A 144 4.02 -9.16 -17.35
C GLY A 144 4.06 -7.64 -17.16
N ARG A 145 3.71 -7.16 -15.97
CA ARG A 145 3.51 -5.75 -15.64
C ARG A 145 4.52 -5.27 -14.61
N ASP A 146 5.06 -4.06 -14.80
CA ASP A 146 6.12 -3.49 -13.98
C ASP A 146 5.64 -2.44 -12.98
N GLU A 147 4.33 -2.16 -12.94
CA GLU A 147 3.77 -1.22 -11.96
C GLU A 147 3.99 -1.73 -10.54
N LEU A 148 4.40 -0.82 -9.66
CA LEU A 148 4.61 -1.10 -8.24
C LEU A 148 3.29 -1.24 -7.50
#